data_AF-A0A914UJ06-F1
#
_entry.id   AF-A0A914UJ06-F1
#
_cell.length_a   1.000
_cell.length_b   1.000
_cell.length_c   1.000
_cell.angle_alpha   90.00
_cell.angle_beta   90.00
_cell.angle_gamma   90.00
#
_symmetry.space_group_name_H-M   'P 1'
#
loop_
_entity.id
_entity.type
_entity.pdbx_description
1 polymer ?
#
loop_
_entity_poly.entity_id
_entity_poly.type
_entity_poly.pdbx_seq_one_letter_code
_entity_poly.pdbx_strand_id
1 'polypeptide(L)'
;MATTYTGRAALLIAIFFCFLDITITIFGLAWDGKDFTFDNIGHWWNDFFSPNYDFRTNPIDFLILALIRTTVLLIGGLAVWCNPTTVPGRIQTLSNVHFALMLLIVAFSPTKLLAFAEIDSTTLVNRLAVGDWILMIWSLFAALFVQVIWGSIFTKVKPTDCYLHLPDDSTSRVEAERAAVAKETFELIQRLATYMFKEWPFYIIAFSCLFAYSLARVFIPYYMGEVVAAVMQPEGQAVDYSKLNKCVGVMALLSFLGYALYELHKIIS
;
A
#
# COMPACT_ATOMS: atom_id res chain seq x y z
N MET A 1 3.93 -9.17 -28.46
CA MET A 1 4.09 -9.15 -26.98
C MET A 1 3.36 -10.40 -26.54
N ALA A 2 4.05 -11.43 -26.05
CA ALA A 2 3.46 -12.77 -25.93
C ALA A 2 2.12 -12.73 -25.15
N THR A 3 1.03 -12.88 -25.88
CA THR A 3 -0.35 -12.84 -25.37
C THR A 3 -0.68 -14.21 -24.82
N THR A 4 -0.45 -14.42 -23.52
CA THR A 4 -0.52 -15.76 -22.92
C THR A 4 -1.93 -16.15 -22.50
N TYR A 5 -2.82 -15.19 -22.21
CA TYR A 5 -4.10 -15.45 -21.54
C TYR A 5 -5.31 -15.24 -22.45
N THR A 6 -6.35 -16.08 -22.30
CA THR A 6 -7.67 -15.85 -22.92
C THR A 6 -8.51 -14.93 -22.02
N GLY A 7 -9.46 -14.19 -22.60
CA GLY A 7 -10.31 -13.27 -21.81
C GLY A 7 -11.11 -13.99 -20.72
N ARG A 8 -11.52 -15.23 -20.97
CA ARG A 8 -12.16 -16.11 -19.98
C ARG A 8 -11.22 -16.49 -18.85
N ALA A 9 -9.96 -16.85 -19.16
CA ALA A 9 -8.97 -17.17 -18.12
C ALA A 9 -8.64 -15.95 -17.26
N ALA A 10 -8.52 -14.77 -17.86
CA ALA A 10 -8.29 -13.52 -17.13
C ALA A 10 -9.43 -13.19 -16.16
N LEU A 11 -10.69 -13.35 -16.60
CA LEU A 11 -11.86 -13.17 -15.74
C LEU A 11 -11.90 -14.20 -14.60
N LEU A 12 -11.63 -15.48 -14.89
CA LEU A 12 -11.62 -16.52 -13.85
C LEU A 12 -10.55 -16.27 -12.79
N ILE A 13 -9.36 -15.82 -13.19
CA ILE A 13 -8.28 -15.45 -12.25
C ILE A 13 -8.72 -14.24 -11.40
N ALA A 14 -9.37 -13.24 -11.99
CA ALA A 14 -9.89 -12.09 -11.26
C ALA A 14 -10.96 -12.49 -10.24
N ILE A 15 -11.90 -13.36 -10.63
CA ILE A 15 -12.96 -13.87 -9.74
C ILE A 15 -12.35 -14.68 -8.60
N PHE A 16 -11.43 -15.60 -8.92
CA PHE A 16 -10.75 -16.42 -7.90
C PHE A 16 -10.00 -15.54 -6.89
N PHE A 17 -9.27 -14.54 -7.38
CA PHE A 17 -8.57 -13.61 -6.49
C PHE A 17 -9.55 -12.78 -5.65
N CYS A 18 -10.64 -12.26 -6.23
CA CYS A 18 -11.65 -11.52 -5.47
C CYS A 18 -12.28 -12.38 -4.36
N PHE A 19 -12.59 -13.64 -4.65
CA PHE A 19 -13.10 -14.57 -3.66
C PHE A 19 -12.11 -14.76 -2.51
N LEU A 20 -10.83 -14.99 -2.83
CA LEU A 20 -9.78 -15.15 -1.84
C LEU A 20 -9.59 -13.88 -1.00
N ASP A 21 -9.59 -12.71 -1.65
CA ASP A 21 -9.41 -11.42 -1.00
C ASP A 21 -10.52 -11.12 0.02
N ILE A 22 -11.78 -11.31 -0.39
CA ILE A 22 -12.94 -11.14 0.50
C ILE A 22 -12.93 -12.18 1.61
N THR A 23 -12.58 -13.43 1.32
CA THR A 23 -12.54 -14.51 2.34
C THR A 23 -11.53 -14.21 3.44
N ILE A 24 -10.31 -13.79 3.08
CA ILE A 24 -9.27 -13.47 4.07
C ILE A 24 -9.62 -12.20 4.84
N THR A 25 -10.24 -11.22 4.19
CA THR A 25 -10.71 -10.00 4.86
C THR A 25 -11.85 -10.28 5.85
N ILE A 26 -12.81 -11.12 5.48
CA ILE A 26 -13.87 -11.58 6.40
C ILE A 26 -13.28 -12.39 7.55
N PHE A 27 -12.31 -13.25 7.28
CA PHE A 27 -11.64 -14.04 8.29
C PHE A 27 -10.89 -13.16 9.30
N GLY A 28 -10.19 -12.12 8.83
CA GLY A 28 -9.54 -11.14 9.69
C GLY A 28 -10.53 -10.42 10.61
N LEU A 29 -11.70 -10.03 10.10
CA LEU A 29 -12.76 -9.40 10.90
C LEU A 29 -13.45 -10.35 11.88
N ALA A 30 -13.63 -11.63 11.51
CA ALA A 30 -14.18 -12.64 12.42
C ALA A 30 -13.23 -12.94 13.59
N TRP A 31 -11.92 -12.74 13.39
CA TRP A 31 -10.88 -12.89 14.41
C TRP A 31 -10.48 -11.55 15.05
N ASP A 32 -11.32 -10.53 14.93
CA ASP A 32 -11.15 -9.29 15.66
C ASP A 32 -11.78 -9.44 17.05
N GLY A 33 -10.95 -9.77 18.06
CA GLY A 33 -11.37 -10.03 19.43
C GLY A 33 -10.57 -11.14 20.12
N LYS A 34 -11.03 -11.56 21.30
CA LYS A 34 -10.41 -12.63 22.09
C LYS A 34 -10.70 -14.03 21.53
N ASP A 35 -11.86 -14.17 20.90
CA ASP A 35 -12.38 -15.41 20.33
C ASP A 35 -12.81 -15.18 18.87
N PHE A 36 -12.72 -16.23 18.06
CA PHE A 36 -13.16 -16.21 16.65
C PHE A 36 -14.67 -16.37 16.57
N THR A 37 -15.39 -15.32 16.15
CA THR A 37 -16.87 -15.33 16.09
C THR A 37 -17.37 -14.51 14.90
N PHE A 38 -18.31 -15.08 14.13
CA PHE A 38 -18.93 -14.38 12.99
C PHE A 38 -19.84 -13.21 13.40
N ASP A 39 -20.33 -13.21 14.64
CA ASP A 39 -21.14 -12.11 15.20
C ASP A 39 -20.34 -10.80 15.27
N ASN A 40 -19.01 -10.86 15.38
CA ASN A 40 -18.15 -9.68 15.40
C ASN A 40 -18.26 -8.89 14.09
N ILE A 41 -18.38 -9.57 12.95
CA ILE A 41 -18.55 -8.91 11.65
C ILE A 41 -19.87 -8.12 11.61
N GLY A 42 -20.96 -8.73 12.10
CA GLY A 42 -22.27 -8.09 12.17
C GLY A 42 -22.25 -6.86 13.08
N HIS A 43 -21.58 -6.96 14.23
CA HIS A 43 -21.36 -5.84 15.14
C HIS A 43 -20.63 -4.68 14.45
N TRP A 44 -19.47 -4.94 13.84
CA TRP A 44 -18.67 -3.90 13.19
C TRP A 44 -19.36 -3.27 11.97
N TRP A 45 -20.12 -4.08 11.22
CA TRP A 45 -20.92 -3.60 10.10
C TRP A 45 -22.06 -2.69 10.55
N ASN A 46 -22.76 -3.05 11.62
CA ASN A 46 -23.84 -2.21 12.16
C ASN A 46 -23.30 -0.92 12.78
N ASP A 47 -22.13 -0.99 13.42
CA ASP A 47 -21.45 0.19 13.98
C ASP A 47 -20.99 1.17 12.91
N PHE A 48 -20.61 0.67 11.72
CA PHE A 48 -20.28 1.53 10.57
C PHE A 48 -21.43 2.43 10.12
N PHE A 49 -22.67 1.93 10.14
CA PHE A 49 -23.86 2.71 9.77
C PHE A 49 -24.43 3.53 10.94
N SER A 50 -23.84 3.40 12.13
CA SER A 50 -24.23 4.17 13.30
C SER A 50 -23.71 5.62 13.18
N PRO A 51 -24.45 6.62 13.65
CA PRO A 51 -23.97 8.00 13.71
C PRO A 51 -22.75 8.20 14.62
N ASN A 52 -22.41 7.21 15.45
CA ASN A 52 -21.27 7.23 16.36
C ASN A 52 -20.04 6.47 15.85
N TYR A 53 -19.95 6.21 14.53
CA TYR A 53 -18.78 5.56 13.95
C TYR A 53 -17.49 6.32 14.28
N ASP A 54 -16.50 5.61 14.84
CA ASP A 54 -15.17 6.15 15.10
C ASP A 54 -14.12 5.43 14.24
N PHE A 55 -13.43 6.21 13.42
CA PHE A 55 -12.34 5.76 12.57
C PHE A 55 -11.18 5.16 13.38
N ARG A 56 -11.01 5.53 14.64
CA ARG A 56 -9.87 5.07 15.46
C ARG A 56 -10.07 3.70 16.07
N THR A 57 -11.27 3.13 16.00
CA THR A 57 -11.59 1.87 16.69
C THR A 57 -12.13 0.80 15.76
N ASN A 58 -12.82 1.18 14.69
CA ASN A 58 -13.54 0.24 13.86
C ASN A 58 -12.65 -0.28 12.69
N PRO A 59 -12.41 -1.60 12.56
CA PRO A 59 -11.58 -2.19 11.50
C PRO A 59 -12.32 -2.38 10.15
N ILE A 60 -13.61 -2.05 10.08
CA ILE A 60 -14.46 -2.28 8.89
C ILE A 60 -13.97 -1.58 7.62
N ASP A 61 -13.16 -0.53 7.75
CA ASP A 61 -12.56 0.17 6.60
C ASP A 61 -11.73 -0.76 5.71
N PHE A 62 -11.09 -1.78 6.29
CA PHE A 62 -10.36 -2.78 5.51
C PHE A 62 -11.28 -3.60 4.61
N LEU A 63 -12.50 -3.88 5.05
CA LEU A 63 -13.52 -4.55 4.23
C LEU A 63 -14.01 -3.63 3.11
N ILE A 64 -14.23 -2.35 3.39
CA ILE A 64 -14.63 -1.37 2.37
C ILE A 64 -13.55 -1.23 1.30
N LEU A 65 -12.28 -1.14 1.70
CA LEU A 65 -11.15 -1.09 0.77
C LEU A 65 -11.01 -2.36 -0.04
N ALA A 66 -11.20 -3.53 0.58
CA ALA A 66 -11.25 -4.80 -0.13
C ALA A 66 -12.38 -4.80 -1.18
N LEU A 67 -13.59 -4.35 -0.83
CA LEU A 67 -14.72 -4.25 -1.76
C LEU A 67 -14.45 -3.30 -2.93
N ILE A 68 -13.87 -2.13 -2.67
CA ILE A 68 -13.49 -1.17 -3.72
C ILE A 68 -12.47 -1.83 -4.65
N ARG A 69 -11.42 -2.44 -4.09
CA ARG A 69 -10.37 -3.12 -4.85
C ARG A 69 -10.93 -4.28 -5.69
N THR A 70 -11.78 -5.14 -5.13
CA THR A 70 -12.39 -6.24 -5.87
C THR A 70 -13.32 -5.74 -6.97
N THR A 71 -14.04 -4.65 -6.73
CA THR A 71 -14.91 -4.03 -7.76
C THR A 71 -14.08 -3.53 -8.95
N VAL A 72 -12.97 -2.84 -8.68
CA VAL A 72 -12.06 -2.38 -9.74
C VAL A 72 -11.48 -3.57 -10.53
N LEU A 73 -11.08 -4.64 -9.84
CA LEU A 73 -10.53 -5.82 -10.48
C LEU A 73 -11.57 -6.56 -11.34
N LEU A 74 -12.81 -6.72 -10.84
CA LEU A 74 -13.90 -7.34 -11.58
C LEU A 74 -14.31 -6.51 -12.80
N ILE A 75 -14.37 -5.18 -12.68
CA ILE A 75 -14.64 -4.30 -13.83
C ILE A 75 -13.55 -4.49 -14.89
N GLY A 76 -12.28 -4.53 -14.49
CA GLY A 76 -11.16 -4.79 -15.41
C GLY A 76 -11.30 -6.16 -16.10
N GLY A 77 -11.57 -7.22 -15.33
CA GLY A 77 -11.75 -8.57 -15.87
C GLY A 77 -12.95 -8.69 -16.81
N LEU A 78 -14.09 -8.07 -16.44
CA LEU A 78 -15.31 -8.07 -17.26
C LEU A 78 -15.10 -7.29 -18.55
N ALA A 79 -14.47 -6.12 -18.49
CA ALA A 79 -14.16 -5.32 -19.67
C ALA A 79 -13.28 -6.08 -20.67
N VAL A 80 -12.26 -6.79 -20.18
CA VAL A 80 -11.39 -7.62 -21.00
C VAL A 80 -12.13 -8.83 -21.58
N TRP A 81 -13.04 -9.43 -20.84
CA TRP A 81 -13.84 -10.54 -21.33
C TRP A 81 -14.83 -10.13 -22.42
N CYS A 82 -15.51 -8.98 -22.25
CA CYS A 82 -16.49 -8.47 -23.22
C CYS A 82 -15.82 -7.98 -24.52
N ASN A 83 -14.66 -7.31 -24.43
CA ASN A 83 -14.00 -6.69 -25.58
C ASN A 83 -12.49 -6.94 -25.59
N PRO A 84 -12.04 -8.18 -25.84
CA PRO A 84 -10.64 -8.58 -25.74
C PRO A 84 -9.72 -7.96 -26.80
N THR A 85 -10.26 -7.34 -27.85
CA THR A 85 -9.51 -6.74 -28.96
C THR A 85 -9.04 -5.31 -28.67
N THR A 86 -9.87 -4.49 -28.02
CA THR A 86 -9.63 -3.04 -27.84
C THR A 86 -9.33 -2.65 -26.41
N VAL A 87 -9.81 -3.42 -25.43
CA VAL A 87 -9.69 -3.10 -24.00
C VAL A 87 -8.27 -3.27 -23.45
N PRO A 88 -7.47 -4.30 -23.82
CA PRO A 88 -6.11 -4.45 -23.29
C PRO A 88 -5.21 -3.22 -23.51
N GLY A 89 -5.32 -2.58 -24.68
CA GLY A 89 -4.60 -1.34 -24.97
C GLY A 89 -5.04 -0.15 -24.10
N ARG A 90 -6.34 -0.05 -23.80
CA ARG A 90 -6.88 0.99 -22.89
C ARG A 90 -6.50 0.74 -21.43
N ILE A 91 -6.48 -0.51 -21.00
CA ILE A 91 -6.06 -0.92 -19.65
C ILE A 91 -4.58 -0.61 -19.41
N GLN A 92 -3.74 -0.75 -20.43
CA GLN A 92 -2.33 -0.36 -20.34
C GLN A 92 -2.17 1.14 -20.07
N THR A 93 -2.92 1.99 -20.78
CA THR A 93 -2.92 3.45 -20.52
C THR A 93 -3.49 3.79 -19.13
N LEU A 94 -4.51 3.06 -18.69
CA LEU A 94 -5.11 3.23 -17.35
C LEU A 94 -4.23 2.65 -16.22
N SER A 95 -3.18 1.90 -16.54
CA SER A 95 -2.32 1.24 -15.55
C SER A 95 -1.66 2.22 -14.58
N ASN A 96 -1.33 3.43 -15.02
CA ASN A 96 -0.73 4.44 -14.14
C ASN A 96 -1.75 4.97 -13.11
N VAL A 97 -3.00 5.17 -13.52
CA VAL A 97 -4.09 5.60 -12.62
C VAL A 97 -4.43 4.47 -11.64
N HIS A 98 -4.51 3.24 -12.13
CA HIS A 98 -4.75 2.06 -11.30
C HIS A 98 -3.62 1.88 -10.26
N PHE A 99 -2.36 2.06 -10.67
CA PHE A 99 -1.22 2.01 -9.77
C PHE A 99 -1.29 3.09 -8.68
N ALA A 100 -1.63 4.32 -9.03
CA ALA A 100 -1.81 5.40 -8.06
C ALA A 100 -2.95 5.09 -7.06
N LEU A 101 -4.06 4.53 -7.53
CA LEU A 101 -5.16 4.07 -6.67
C LEU A 101 -4.69 2.96 -5.71
N MET A 102 -3.97 1.95 -6.21
CA MET A 102 -3.44 0.86 -5.36
C MET A 102 -2.44 1.38 -4.32
N LEU A 103 -1.60 2.36 -4.67
CA LEU A 103 -0.69 3.01 -3.72
C LEU A 103 -1.45 3.74 -2.60
N LEU A 104 -2.57 4.39 -2.92
CA LEU A 104 -3.42 5.02 -1.91
C LEU A 104 -4.00 3.98 -0.95
N ILE A 105 -4.48 2.85 -1.46
CA ILE A 105 -4.97 1.73 -0.63
C ILE A 105 -3.86 1.16 0.26
N VAL A 106 -2.64 1.02 -0.27
CA VAL A 106 -1.48 0.59 0.52
C VAL A 106 -1.16 1.59 1.63
N ALA A 107 -1.21 2.90 1.34
CA ALA A 107 -0.96 3.96 2.32
C ALA A 107 -2.02 4.04 3.43
N PHE A 108 -3.23 3.52 3.18
CA PHE A 108 -4.27 3.46 4.20
C PHE A 108 -3.89 2.55 5.37
N SER A 109 -3.23 1.41 5.12
CA SER A 109 -2.87 0.44 6.17
C SER A 109 -1.99 1.04 7.29
N PRO A 110 -0.85 1.71 7.00
CA PRO A 110 -0.07 2.37 8.05
C PRO A 110 -0.79 3.59 8.65
N THR A 111 -1.64 4.28 7.89
CA THR A 111 -2.44 5.40 8.42
C THR A 111 -3.44 4.92 9.47
N LYS A 112 -4.11 3.81 9.22
CA LYS A 112 -5.06 3.18 10.14
C LYS A 112 -4.35 2.65 11.39
N LEU A 113 -3.17 2.04 11.23
CA LEU A 113 -2.31 1.66 12.36
C LEU A 113 -1.97 2.87 13.25
N LEU A 114 -1.68 4.02 12.65
CA LEU A 114 -1.36 5.24 13.39
C LEU A 114 -2.60 5.80 14.13
N ALA A 115 -3.78 5.71 13.52
CA ALA A 115 -5.04 6.07 14.15
C ALA A 115 -5.37 5.17 15.35
N PHE A 116 -5.08 3.87 15.24
CA PHE A 116 -5.16 2.94 16.37
C PHE A 116 -4.14 3.28 17.46
N ALA A 117 -2.99 3.85 17.07
CA ALA A 117 -1.96 4.29 18.01
C ALA A 117 -2.29 5.54 18.82
N GLU A 118 -3.27 6.31 18.38
CA GLU A 118 -3.70 7.53 19.08
C GLU A 118 -4.54 7.22 20.33
N ILE A 119 -5.14 6.02 20.42
CA ILE A 119 -5.94 5.60 21.58
C ILE A 119 -5.01 4.95 22.62
N ASP A 120 -4.86 5.62 23.77
CA ASP A 120 -4.13 5.22 25.00
C ASP A 120 -3.05 4.13 24.81
N SER A 121 -1.82 4.60 24.63
CA SER A 121 -0.58 3.83 24.41
C SER A 121 -0.34 2.64 25.36
N THR A 122 -0.91 2.65 26.57
CA THR A 122 -0.80 1.56 27.56
C THR A 122 -1.66 0.32 27.24
N THR A 123 -2.67 0.46 26.37
CA THR A 123 -3.63 -0.62 26.03
C THR A 123 -3.45 -1.13 24.60
N LEU A 124 -2.57 -0.51 23.82
CA LEU A 124 -2.38 -0.72 22.40
C LEU A 124 -1.97 -2.16 22.03
N VAL A 125 -0.97 -2.72 22.72
CA VAL A 125 -0.51 -4.10 22.47
C VAL A 125 -1.57 -5.13 22.86
N ASN A 126 -2.44 -4.82 23.83
CA ASN A 126 -3.51 -5.70 24.28
C ASN A 126 -4.80 -5.58 23.44
N ARG A 127 -4.94 -4.50 22.66
CA ARG A 127 -6.14 -4.27 21.83
C ARG A 127 -5.97 -4.67 20.37
N LEU A 128 -4.76 -4.64 19.80
CA LEU A 128 -4.55 -5.15 18.44
C LEU A 128 -4.77 -6.66 18.46
N ALA A 129 -5.98 -7.05 18.08
CA ALA A 129 -6.32 -8.44 17.93
C ALA A 129 -5.47 -9.06 16.81
N VAL A 130 -5.35 -10.38 16.82
CA VAL A 130 -4.68 -11.11 15.75
C VAL A 130 -5.34 -10.80 14.39
N GLY A 131 -6.66 -10.57 14.39
CA GLY A 131 -7.43 -10.12 13.22
C GLY A 131 -6.92 -8.84 12.57
N ASP A 132 -6.64 -7.79 13.35
CA ASP A 132 -6.16 -6.49 12.83
C ASP A 132 -4.84 -6.62 12.07
N TRP A 133 -3.91 -7.41 12.61
CA TRP A 133 -2.63 -7.69 11.96
C TRP A 133 -2.82 -8.45 10.66
N ILE A 134 -3.71 -9.45 10.64
CA ILE A 134 -4.06 -10.19 9.44
C ILE A 134 -4.65 -9.23 8.39
N LEU A 135 -5.58 -8.36 8.77
CA LEU A 135 -6.22 -7.39 7.87
C LEU A 135 -5.21 -6.42 7.26
N MET A 136 -4.33 -5.84 8.08
CA MET A 136 -3.31 -4.89 7.61
C MET A 136 -2.31 -5.54 6.66
N ILE A 137 -1.75 -6.68 7.05
CA ILE A 137 -0.74 -7.38 6.25
C ILE A 137 -1.36 -7.87 4.95
N TRP A 138 -2.54 -8.49 5.03
CA TRP A 138 -3.26 -8.97 3.85
C TRP A 138 -3.65 -7.83 2.91
N SER A 139 -4.15 -6.70 3.43
CA SER A 139 -4.53 -5.56 2.61
C SER A 139 -3.35 -5.04 1.77
N LEU A 140 -2.15 -4.98 2.34
CA LEU A 140 -0.92 -4.59 1.64
C LEU A 140 -0.57 -5.58 0.53
N PHE A 141 -0.53 -6.88 0.82
CA PHE A 141 -0.23 -7.90 -0.18
C PHE A 141 -1.28 -7.95 -1.29
N ALA A 142 -2.56 -7.89 -0.93
CA ALA A 142 -3.65 -7.97 -1.88
C ALA A 142 -3.66 -6.78 -2.84
N ALA A 143 -3.31 -5.57 -2.40
CA ALA A 143 -3.15 -4.42 -3.29
C ALA A 143 -2.00 -4.63 -4.31
N LEU A 144 -0.88 -5.21 -3.88
CA LEU A 144 0.23 -5.56 -4.78
C LEU A 144 -0.17 -6.64 -5.79
N PHE A 145 -0.87 -7.69 -5.35
CA PHE A 145 -1.35 -8.74 -6.25
C PHE A 145 -2.34 -8.21 -7.28
N VAL A 146 -3.24 -7.30 -6.91
CA VAL A 146 -4.15 -6.66 -7.86
C VAL A 146 -3.40 -5.87 -8.91
N GLN A 147 -2.37 -5.11 -8.51
CA GLN A 147 -1.49 -4.41 -9.47
C GLN A 147 -0.79 -5.39 -10.43
N VAL A 148 -0.31 -6.53 -9.92
CA VAL A 148 0.34 -7.56 -10.74
C VAL A 148 -0.65 -8.17 -11.73
N ILE A 149 -1.86 -8.51 -11.29
CA ILE A 149 -2.93 -9.05 -12.14
C ILE A 149 -3.30 -8.05 -13.23
N TRP A 150 -3.50 -6.78 -12.86
CA TRP A 150 -3.82 -5.71 -13.80
C TRP A 150 -2.73 -5.55 -14.86
N GLY A 151 -1.48 -5.38 -14.44
CA GLY A 151 -0.36 -5.11 -15.34
C GLY A 151 0.11 -6.33 -16.14
N SER A 152 -0.06 -7.55 -15.62
CA SER A 152 0.51 -8.76 -16.22
C SER A 152 -0.52 -9.62 -16.96
N ILE A 153 -1.79 -9.60 -16.55
CA ILE A 153 -2.84 -10.48 -17.08
C ILE A 153 -3.75 -9.69 -18.01
N PHE A 154 -4.36 -8.60 -17.53
CA PHE A 154 -5.36 -7.85 -18.31
C PHE A 154 -4.78 -7.15 -19.55
N THR A 155 -3.51 -6.74 -19.50
CA THR A 155 -2.79 -6.17 -20.65
C THR A 155 -2.38 -7.21 -21.70
N LYS A 156 -2.40 -8.52 -21.38
CA LYS A 156 -1.84 -9.61 -22.21
C LYS A 156 -2.89 -10.59 -22.75
N VAL A 157 -4.14 -10.16 -22.88
CA VAL A 157 -5.23 -11.02 -23.35
C VAL A 157 -5.29 -11.14 -24.88
N LYS A 158 -5.52 -12.36 -25.38
CA LYS A 158 -5.70 -12.67 -26.81
C LYS A 158 -7.04 -12.14 -27.35
N PRO A 159 -7.06 -11.46 -28.52
CA PRO A 159 -8.30 -11.22 -29.24
C PRO A 159 -8.90 -12.53 -29.78
N THR A 160 -10.20 -12.73 -29.54
CA THR A 160 -10.94 -13.98 -29.88
C THR A 160 -11.03 -14.26 -31.39
N ASP A 161 -10.84 -13.25 -32.24
CA ASP A 161 -11.05 -13.36 -33.70
C ASP A 161 -9.86 -13.90 -34.51
N CYS A 162 -8.76 -14.31 -33.85
CA CYS A 162 -7.51 -14.68 -34.52
C CYS A 162 -7.34 -16.20 -34.77
N TYR A 163 -8.39 -16.87 -35.25
CA TYR A 163 -8.25 -18.23 -35.84
C TYR A 163 -8.05 -18.20 -37.36
N LEU A 164 -8.06 -17.01 -37.99
CA LEU A 164 -7.94 -16.86 -39.45
C LEU A 164 -6.93 -15.79 -39.86
N HIS A 165 -5.78 -15.71 -39.19
CA HIS A 165 -4.60 -15.08 -39.78
C HIS A 165 -3.47 -16.09 -39.74
N LEU A 166 -2.98 -16.46 -40.94
CA LEU A 166 -1.75 -17.21 -41.14
C LEU A 166 -0.63 -16.62 -40.25
N PRO A 167 0.32 -17.44 -39.76
CA PRO A 167 1.41 -16.96 -38.92
C PRO A 167 2.26 -16.00 -39.75
N ASP A 168 2.00 -14.71 -39.60
CA ASP A 168 2.76 -13.70 -40.31
C ASP A 168 4.12 -13.62 -39.61
N ASP A 169 5.15 -14.09 -40.31
CA ASP A 169 6.55 -14.27 -39.87
C ASP A 169 7.18 -12.95 -39.35
N SER A 170 6.52 -11.84 -39.63
CA SER A 170 6.78 -10.50 -39.10
C SER A 170 6.48 -10.38 -37.60
N THR A 171 5.39 -10.99 -37.13
CA THR A 171 4.93 -10.88 -35.73
C THR A 171 5.79 -11.72 -34.80
N SER A 172 6.15 -12.93 -35.22
CA SER A 172 7.06 -13.85 -34.51
C SER A 172 8.47 -13.28 -34.38
N ARG A 173 9.01 -12.65 -35.44
CA ARG A 173 10.33 -11.99 -35.39
C ARG A 173 10.34 -10.78 -34.46
N VAL A 174 9.34 -9.92 -34.53
CA VAL A 174 9.20 -8.75 -33.63
C VAL A 174 9.01 -9.21 -32.16
N GLU A 175 8.36 -10.34 -31.93
CA GLU A 175 8.21 -10.91 -30.59
C GLU A 175 9.47 -11.55 -30.05
N ALA A 176 10.24 -12.26 -30.88
CA ALA A 176 11.54 -12.80 -30.52
C ALA A 176 12.53 -11.67 -30.21
N GLU A 177 12.50 -10.58 -31.00
CA GLU A 177 13.33 -9.40 -30.81
C GLU A 177 12.96 -8.68 -29.50
N ARG A 178 11.67 -8.50 -29.19
CA ARG A 178 11.24 -7.92 -27.90
C ARG A 178 11.53 -8.81 -26.70
N ALA A 179 11.44 -10.13 -26.85
CA ALA A 179 11.80 -11.07 -25.79
C ALA A 179 13.32 -11.10 -25.56
N ALA A 180 14.12 -10.92 -26.62
CA ALA A 180 15.56 -10.72 -26.51
C ALA A 180 15.87 -9.41 -25.79
N VAL A 181 15.24 -8.29 -26.17
CA VAL A 181 15.40 -6.98 -25.50
C VAL A 181 14.97 -7.03 -24.03
N ALA A 182 13.90 -7.77 -23.69
CA ALA A 182 13.46 -7.92 -22.31
C ALA A 182 14.45 -8.75 -21.47
N LYS A 183 15.04 -9.80 -22.05
CA LYS A 183 16.11 -10.57 -21.42
C LYS A 183 17.37 -9.73 -21.24
N GLU A 184 17.74 -8.94 -22.24
CA GLU A 184 18.85 -7.99 -22.15
C GLU A 184 18.60 -6.95 -21.07
N THR A 185 17.41 -6.37 -21.00
CA THR A 185 17.02 -5.42 -19.95
C THR A 185 17.08 -6.07 -18.57
N PHE A 186 16.60 -7.30 -18.42
CA PHE A 186 16.65 -8.03 -17.16
C PHE A 186 18.09 -8.34 -16.75
N GLU A 187 18.95 -8.75 -17.69
CA GLU A 187 20.36 -8.97 -17.45
C GLU A 187 21.08 -7.67 -17.06
N LEU A 188 20.74 -6.56 -17.70
CA LEU A 188 21.26 -5.23 -17.38
C LEU A 188 20.83 -4.78 -15.99
N ILE A 189 19.55 -4.94 -15.62
CA ILE A 189 19.02 -4.66 -14.28
C ILE A 189 19.70 -5.55 -13.24
N GLN A 190 19.89 -6.85 -13.53
CA GLN A 190 20.53 -7.77 -12.61
C GLN A 190 22.01 -7.42 -12.41
N ARG A 191 22.72 -7.01 -13.46
CA ARG A 191 24.08 -6.48 -13.35
C ARG A 191 24.10 -5.18 -12.55
N LEU A 192 23.20 -4.24 -12.82
CA LEU A 192 23.07 -2.98 -12.06
C LEU A 192 22.79 -3.23 -10.57
N ALA A 193 21.87 -4.15 -10.28
CA ALA A 193 21.53 -4.56 -8.92
C ALA A 193 22.73 -5.19 -8.21
N THR A 194 23.53 -6.00 -8.91
CA THR A 194 24.77 -6.57 -8.36
C THR A 194 25.81 -5.49 -8.06
N TYR A 195 25.92 -4.46 -8.91
CA TYR A 195 26.79 -3.31 -8.65
C TYR A 195 26.29 -2.49 -7.46
N MET A 196 24.98 -2.24 -7.35
CA MET A 196 24.41 -1.54 -6.19
C MET A 196 24.54 -2.36 -4.90
N PHE A 197 24.45 -3.69 -4.97
CA PHE A 197 24.61 -4.56 -3.80
C PHE A 197 26.03 -4.52 -3.24
N LYS A 198 27.03 -4.20 -4.06
CA LYS A 198 28.42 -4.05 -3.60
C LYS A 198 28.59 -2.85 -2.66
N GLU A 199 27.79 -1.79 -2.85
CA GLU A 199 27.81 -0.57 -2.03
C GLU A 199 26.60 -0.46 -1.07
N TRP A 200 25.93 -1.59 -0.82
CA TRP A 200 24.79 -1.67 0.08
C TRP A 200 24.97 -1.03 1.47
N PRO A 201 26.15 -1.01 2.15
CA PRO A 201 26.25 -0.35 3.45
C PRO A 201 25.98 1.17 3.36
N PHE A 202 26.39 1.84 2.28
CA PHE A 202 26.12 3.26 2.11
C PHE A 202 24.64 3.53 1.87
N TYR A 203 23.97 2.67 1.11
CA TYR A 203 22.51 2.75 0.90
C TYR A 203 21.73 2.47 2.19
N ILE A 204 22.16 1.51 3.01
CA ILE A 204 21.55 1.22 4.31
C ILE A 204 21.67 2.44 5.23
N ILE A 205 22.83 3.09 5.26
CA ILE A 205 23.06 4.29 6.09
C ILE A 205 22.18 5.44 5.59
N ALA A 206 22.14 5.69 4.28
CA ALA A 206 21.30 6.72 3.69
C ALA A 206 19.80 6.45 3.93
N PHE A 207 19.36 5.20 3.74
CA PHE A 207 18.00 4.77 4.01
C PHE A 207 17.63 4.92 5.49
N SER A 208 18.52 4.50 6.41
CA SER A 208 18.32 4.65 7.85
C SER A 208 18.23 6.12 8.26
N CYS A 209 19.04 7.00 7.65
CA CYS A 209 18.98 8.44 7.90
C CYS A 209 17.69 9.07 7.35
N LEU A 210 17.28 8.69 6.12
CA LEU A 210 16.01 9.12 5.52
C LEU A 210 14.81 8.62 6.32
N PHE A 211 14.88 7.39 6.83
CA PHE A 211 13.86 6.79 7.66
C PHE A 211 13.75 7.50 9.01
N ALA A 212 14.87 7.75 9.69
CA ALA A 212 14.91 8.53 10.92
C ALA A 212 14.41 9.97 10.70
N TYR A 213 14.78 10.60 9.58
CA TYR A 213 14.29 11.92 9.18
C TYR A 213 12.77 11.95 8.96
N SER A 214 12.25 10.94 8.26
CA SER A 214 10.81 10.79 8.02
C SER A 214 10.05 10.59 9.33
N LEU A 215 10.53 9.70 10.21
CA LEU A 215 9.96 9.50 11.54
C LEU A 215 9.99 10.79 12.36
N ALA A 216 11.12 11.50 12.41
CA ALA A 216 11.24 12.77 13.10
C ALA A 216 10.20 13.78 12.62
N ARG A 217 9.97 13.90 11.30
CA ARG A 217 8.96 14.81 10.73
C ARG A 217 7.53 14.46 11.12
N VAL A 218 7.21 13.18 11.26
CA VAL A 218 5.87 12.74 11.71
C VAL A 218 5.61 13.16 13.15
N PHE A 219 6.64 13.24 14.01
CA PHE A 219 6.49 13.64 15.41
C PHE A 219 6.56 15.15 15.66
N ILE A 220 6.96 15.98 14.69
CA ILE A 220 7.01 17.45 14.84
C ILE A 220 5.66 18.03 15.27
N PRO A 221 4.51 17.68 14.63
CA PRO A 221 3.20 18.22 15.03
C PRO A 221 2.78 17.79 16.44
N TYR A 222 3.16 16.58 16.86
CA TYR A 222 2.85 16.06 18.19
C TYR A 222 3.52 16.89 19.30
N TYR A 223 4.83 17.09 19.19
CA TYR A 223 5.57 17.91 20.16
C TYR A 223 5.20 19.40 20.08
N MET A 224 4.86 19.90 18.89
CA MET A 224 4.33 21.25 18.73
C MET A 224 2.98 21.41 19.44
N GLY A 225 2.13 20.39 19.40
CA GLY A 225 0.87 20.33 20.14
C GLY A 225 1.06 20.38 21.66
N GLU A 226 2.00 19.61 22.21
CA GLU A 226 2.33 19.67 23.65
C GLU A 226 2.86 21.03 24.09
N VAL A 227 3.72 21.66 23.28
CA VAL A 227 4.27 22.99 23.59
C VAL A 227 3.16 24.05 23.58
N VAL A 228 2.27 24.01 22.59
CA VAL A 228 1.11 24.92 22.53
C VAL A 228 0.17 24.70 23.71
N ALA A 229 -0.11 23.44 24.07
CA ALA A 229 -0.96 23.10 25.22
C ALA A 229 -0.34 23.53 26.56
N ALA A 230 0.99 23.47 26.69
CA ALA A 230 1.70 23.97 27.86
C ALA A 230 1.69 25.51 27.97
N VAL A 231 1.62 26.22 26.84
CA VAL A 231 1.54 27.69 26.78
C VAL A 231 0.09 28.20 26.98
N MET A 232 -0.92 27.46 26.52
CA MET A 232 -2.35 27.82 26.65
C MET A 232 -2.99 27.30 27.95
N GLN A 233 -2.29 27.34 29.08
CA GLN A 233 -2.93 26.99 30.37
C GLN A 233 -3.92 28.09 30.81
N PRO A 234 -5.10 27.72 31.34
CA PRO A 234 -6.07 28.70 31.87
C PRO A 234 -5.49 29.45 33.08
N GLU A 235 -5.85 30.74 33.21
CA GLU A 235 -5.34 31.66 34.23
C GLU A 235 -5.38 31.04 35.64
N GLY A 236 -4.21 30.79 36.24
CA GLY A 236 -4.08 30.44 37.66
C GLY A 236 -3.20 29.24 38.03
N GLN A 237 -2.66 28.48 37.08
CA GLN A 237 -1.71 27.38 37.36
C GLN A 237 -0.25 27.73 37.05
N ALA A 238 0.66 27.27 37.89
CA ALA A 238 2.10 27.49 37.73
C ALA A 238 2.63 26.72 36.52
N VAL A 239 3.26 27.45 35.60
CA VAL A 239 3.84 26.92 34.36
C VAL A 239 4.90 25.85 34.68
N ASP A 240 4.69 24.62 34.19
CA ASP A 240 5.65 23.52 34.35
C ASP A 240 6.77 23.63 33.29
N TYR A 241 7.73 24.52 33.56
CA TYR A 241 8.89 24.80 32.71
C TYR A 241 9.79 23.57 32.46
N SER A 242 9.66 22.52 33.28
CA SER A 242 10.49 21.31 33.17
C SER A 242 10.15 20.47 31.93
N LYS A 243 8.86 20.41 31.57
CA LYS A 243 8.38 19.71 30.37
C LYS A 243 8.66 20.52 29.11
N LEU A 244 8.47 21.84 29.19
CA LEU A 244 8.74 22.76 28.09
C LEU A 244 10.22 22.74 27.67
N ASN A 245 11.16 22.81 28.62
CA ASN A 245 12.59 22.74 28.30
C ASN A 245 13.01 21.40 27.68
N LYS A 246 12.37 20.28 28.08
CA LYS A 246 12.65 18.96 27.49
C LYS A 246 12.13 18.88 26.05
N CYS A 247 10.91 19.33 25.76
CA CYS A 247 10.37 19.32 24.40
C CYS A 247 11.11 20.27 23.46
N VAL A 248 11.42 21.50 23.90
CA VAL A 248 12.21 22.46 23.12
C VAL A 248 13.63 21.93 22.89
N GLY A 249 14.22 21.25 23.87
CA GLY A 249 15.53 20.59 23.73
C GLY A 249 15.52 19.51 22.67
N VAL A 250 14.51 18.64 22.64
CA VAL A 250 14.37 17.59 21.62
C VAL A 250 14.09 18.19 20.24
N MET A 251 13.26 19.22 20.13
CA MET A 251 13.02 19.94 18.87
C MET A 251 14.29 20.59 18.32
N ALA A 252 15.08 21.28 19.17
CA ALA A 252 16.34 21.89 18.75
C ALA A 252 17.37 20.84 18.29
N LEU A 253 17.44 19.69 18.98
CA LEU A 253 18.33 18.59 18.62
C LEU A 253 17.91 17.95 17.30
N LEU A 254 16.61 17.75 17.07
CA LEU A 254 16.07 17.24 15.79
C LEU A 254 16.30 18.21 14.63
N SER A 255 16.13 19.52 14.85
CA SER A 255 16.43 20.54 13.83
C SER A 255 17.92 20.62 13.51
N PHE A 256 18.79 20.49 14.52
CA PHE A 256 20.24 20.47 14.33
C PHE A 256 20.71 19.21 13.60
N LEU A 257 20.14 18.04 13.95
CA LEU A 257 20.42 16.77 13.28
C LEU A 257 19.98 16.81 11.81
N GLY A 258 18.80 17.39 11.54
CA GLY A 258 18.28 17.58 10.19
C GLY A 258 19.14 18.51 9.34
N TYR A 259 19.68 19.59 9.93
CA TYR A 259 20.61 20.49 9.25
C TYR A 259 21.98 19.85 9.00
N ALA A 260 22.52 19.11 9.97
CA ALA A 260 23.78 18.39 9.83
C ALA A 260 23.71 17.30 8.74
N LEU A 261 22.57 16.60 8.64
CA LEU A 261 22.30 15.63 7.57
C LEU A 261 22.20 16.29 6.18
N TYR A 262 21.62 17.50 6.10
CA TYR A 262 21.55 18.28 4.85
C TYR A 262 22.94 18.72 4.37
N GLU A 263 23.80 19.20 5.27
CA GLU A 263 25.18 19.58 4.91
C GLU A 263 26.04 18.35 4.58
N LEU A 264 25.86 17.21 5.25
CA LEU A 264 26.55 15.97 4.88
C LEU A 264 26.20 15.48 3.47
N HIS A 265 24.92 15.61 3.08
CA HIS A 265 24.48 15.30 1.71
C HIS A 265 25.12 16.25 0.68
N LYS A 266 25.32 17.52 1.02
CA LYS A 266 25.95 18.52 0.14
C LYS A 266 27.46 18.34 -0.03
N ILE A 267 28.12 17.67 0.91
CA ILE A 267 29.55 17.34 0.84
C ILE A 267 29.79 16.04 0.04
N ILE A 268 28.79 15.15 -0.02
CA ILE A 268 28.88 13.84 -0.68
C ILE A 268 28.45 13.89 -2.17
N SER A 269 27.65 14.89 -2.58
CA SER A 269 27.21 15.12 -3.98
C SER A 269 28.21 15.98 -4.74
#